data_AF-A0A7X9IHZ8-F1
#
_entry.id   AF-A0A7X9IHZ8-F1
#
_cell.length_a   1.000
_cell.length_b   1.000
_cell.length_c   1.000
_cell.angle_alpha   90.00
_cell.angle_beta   90.00
_cell.angle_gamma   90.00
#
_symmetry.space_group_name_H-M   'P 1'
#
loop_
_entity.id
_entity.type
_entity.pdbx_description
1 polymer ?
#
loop_
_entity_poly.entity_id
_entity_poly.type
_entity_poly.pdbx_seq_one_letter_code
_entity_poly.pdbx_strand_id
1 'polypeptide(L)'
;MDFAPQMDVWAMIRAATPTVRWVMALLAAMSVLSWAVILHKCLTLLPASRASRAALSAALAGLSGHEDIRNVLDAVARRTRAPLAGSASVAASFLGAAGGAGMSDPERGRDAVRAASLAGVQAMRGLERGVGVLAACSGAAPFIGLFGTVWGV
;
A
#
# COMPACT_ATOMS: atom_id res chain seq x y z
N MET A 1 -42.06 -24.39 -13.70
CA MET A 1 -41.76 -22.94 -13.70
C MET A 1 -40.56 -22.78 -14.60
N ASP A 2 -40.79 -22.95 -15.89
CA ASP A 2 -39.74 -23.15 -16.89
C ASP A 2 -39.69 -21.92 -17.78
N PHE A 3 -39.03 -20.87 -17.26
CA PHE A 3 -38.73 -19.70 -18.05
C PHE A 3 -37.53 -20.02 -18.95
N ALA A 4 -37.84 -20.30 -20.22
CA ALA A 4 -36.98 -20.19 -21.40
C ALA A 4 -35.55 -20.79 -21.30
N PRO A 5 -35.28 -21.98 -21.90
CA PRO A 5 -33.92 -22.51 -22.05
C PRO A 5 -32.96 -21.59 -22.86
N GLN A 6 -33.49 -20.54 -23.49
CA GLN A 6 -32.75 -19.52 -24.23
C GLN A 6 -32.14 -18.43 -23.33
N MET A 7 -32.55 -18.32 -22.06
CA MET A 7 -32.02 -17.35 -21.10
C MET A 7 -31.04 -17.94 -20.08
N ASP A 8 -30.68 -19.22 -20.24
CA ASP A 8 -29.66 -19.83 -19.39
C ASP A 8 -28.28 -19.26 -19.75
N VAL A 9 -27.72 -18.43 -18.84
CA VAL A 9 -26.38 -17.83 -18.95
C VAL A 9 -25.33 -18.91 -19.23
N TRP A 10 -25.53 -20.11 -18.68
CA TRP A 10 -24.61 -21.22 -18.87
C TRP A 10 -24.69 -21.87 -20.24
N ALA A 11 -25.87 -21.86 -20.87
CA ALA A 11 -26.04 -22.27 -22.26
C ALA A 11 -25.38 -21.25 -23.21
N MET A 12 -25.52 -19.94 -22.93
CA MET A 12 -24.90 -18.89 -23.75
C MET A 12 -23.36 -18.93 -23.73
N ILE A 13 -22.75 -19.17 -22.56
CA ILE A 13 -21.28 -19.30 -22.45
C ILE A 13 -20.76 -20.57 -23.16
N ARG A 14 -21.53 -21.65 -23.14
CA ARG A 14 -21.21 -22.90 -23.87
C ARG A 14 -21.35 -22.75 -25.39
N ALA A 15 -22.26 -21.91 -25.86
CA ALA A 15 -22.42 -21.59 -27.27
C ALA A 15 -21.36 -20.62 -27.81
N ALA A 16 -20.70 -19.84 -26.93
CA ALA A 16 -19.66 -18.89 -27.33
C ALA A 16 -18.41 -19.57 -27.93
N THR A 17 -17.75 -18.88 -28.86
CA THR A 17 -16.52 -19.36 -29.51
C THR A 17 -15.40 -19.60 -28.49
N PRO A 18 -14.45 -20.53 -28.76
CA PRO A 18 -13.35 -20.83 -27.86
C PRO A 18 -12.54 -19.59 -27.44
N THR A 19 -12.35 -18.65 -28.37
CA THR A 19 -11.66 -17.37 -28.11
C THR A 19 -12.40 -16.53 -27.07
N VAL A 20 -13.72 -16.35 -27.21
CA VAL A 20 -14.53 -15.56 -26.26
C VAL A 20 -14.52 -16.20 -24.87
N ARG A 21 -14.55 -17.54 -24.80
CA ARG A 21 -14.47 -18.27 -23.54
C ARG A 21 -13.14 -18.02 -22.81
N TRP A 22 -12.03 -17.97 -23.55
CA TRP A 22 -10.72 -17.60 -23.01
C TRP A 22 -10.67 -16.16 -22.50
N VAL A 23 -11.23 -15.21 -23.26
CA VAL A 23 -11.31 -13.80 -22.87
C VAL A 23 -12.09 -13.65 -21.55
N MET A 24 -13.25 -14.31 -21.43
CA MET A 24 -14.04 -14.28 -20.18
C MET A 24 -13.28 -14.90 -19.00
N ALA A 25 -12.59 -16.02 -19.21
CA ALA A 25 -11.76 -16.62 -18.17
C ALA A 25 -10.61 -15.70 -17.72
N LEU A 26 -9.95 -15.01 -18.66
CA LEU A 26 -8.89 -14.05 -18.36
C LEU A 26 -9.42 -12.86 -17.55
N LEU A 27 -10.57 -12.30 -17.94
CA LEU A 27 -11.25 -11.22 -17.21
C LEU A 27 -11.63 -11.66 -15.78
N ALA A 28 -12.13 -12.88 -15.62
CA ALA A 28 -12.44 -13.44 -14.30
C ALA A 28 -11.18 -13.59 -13.45
N ALA A 29 -10.08 -14.09 -14.02
CA ALA A 29 -8.80 -14.20 -13.33
C ALA A 29 -8.25 -12.83 -12.90
N MET A 30 -8.30 -11.82 -13.78
CA MET A 30 -7.92 -10.43 -13.45
C MET A 30 -8.75 -9.86 -12.30
N SER A 31 -10.05 -10.17 -12.25
CA SER A 31 -10.94 -9.75 -11.16
C SER A 31 -10.53 -10.36 -9.82
N VAL A 32 -10.25 -11.67 -9.81
CA VAL A 32 -9.77 -12.38 -8.60
C VAL A 32 -8.42 -11.84 -8.13
N LEU A 33 -7.48 -11.61 -9.06
CA LEU A 33 -6.17 -11.02 -8.74
C LEU A 33 -6.31 -9.61 -8.16
N SER A 34 -7.20 -8.79 -8.72
CA SER A 34 -7.49 -7.45 -8.20
C SER A 34 -8.00 -7.52 -6.76
N TRP A 35 -8.98 -8.38 -6.49
CA TRP A 35 -9.51 -8.59 -5.15
C TRP A 35 -8.46 -9.12 -4.16
N ALA A 36 -7.63 -10.07 -4.57
CA ALA A 36 -6.55 -10.62 -3.74
C ALA A 36 -5.56 -9.52 -3.33
N VAL A 37 -5.15 -8.67 -4.27
CA VAL A 37 -4.24 -7.56 -3.98
C VAL A 37 -4.92 -6.50 -3.12
N ILE A 38 -6.19 -6.15 -3.41
CA ILE A 38 -6.95 -5.19 -2.58
C ILE A 38 -7.03 -5.68 -1.14
N LEU A 39 -7.40 -6.95 -0.90
CA LEU A 39 -7.49 -7.52 0.43
C LEU A 39 -6.14 -7.54 1.14
N HIS A 40 -5.08 -8.00 0.47
CA HIS A 40 -3.73 -8.02 1.03
C HIS A 40 -3.26 -6.61 1.41
N LYS A 41 -3.52 -5.62 0.54
CA LYS A 41 -3.19 -4.22 0.83
C LYS A 41 -4.04 -3.66 1.96
N CYS A 42 -5.34 -3.94 1.98
CA CYS A 42 -6.26 -3.47 3.00
C CYS A 42 -5.84 -3.99 4.38
N LEU A 43 -5.57 -5.30 4.49
CA LEU A 43 -5.15 -5.94 5.74
C LEU A 43 -3.79 -5.44 6.24
N THR A 44 -2.86 -5.11 5.33
CA THR A 44 -1.50 -4.68 5.71
C THR A 44 -1.42 -3.18 5.97
N LEU A 45 -2.06 -2.35 5.12
CA LEU A 45 -1.95 -0.89 5.16
C LEU A 45 -2.87 -0.23 6.18
N LEU A 46 -4.09 -0.72 6.41
CA LEU A 46 -5.02 -0.09 7.35
C LEU A 46 -4.48 -0.08 8.80
N PRO A 47 -4.05 -1.21 9.39
CA PRO A 47 -3.51 -1.20 10.74
C PRO A 47 -2.18 -0.45 10.82
N ALA A 48 -1.32 -0.56 9.81
CA ALA A 48 -0.05 0.16 9.71
C ALA A 48 -0.25 1.69 9.67
N SER A 49 -1.23 2.17 8.91
CA SER A 49 -1.57 3.60 8.80
C SER A 49 -2.20 4.13 10.09
N ARG A 50 -3.06 3.34 10.75
CA ARG A 50 -3.63 3.69 12.06
C ARG A 50 -2.56 3.77 13.15
N ALA A 51 -1.65 2.79 13.20
CA ALA A 51 -0.55 2.78 14.15
C ALA A 51 0.41 3.96 13.92
N SER A 52 0.68 4.30 12.67
CA SER A 52 1.47 5.47 12.26
C SER A 52 0.84 6.78 12.75
N ARG A 53 -0.45 7.01 12.50
CA ARG A 53 -1.15 8.21 12.99
C ARG A 53 -1.15 8.30 14.51
N ALA A 54 -1.38 7.18 15.20
CA ALA A 54 -1.38 7.13 16.66
C ALA A 54 0.02 7.36 17.27
N ALA A 55 1.09 6.99 16.55
CA ALA A 55 2.46 7.27 16.98
C ALA A 55 2.82 8.75 16.77
N LEU A 56 2.41 9.34 15.64
CA LEU A 56 2.60 10.76 15.36
C LEU A 56 1.85 11.65 16.36
N SER A 57 0.60 11.32 16.69
CA SER A 57 -0.18 12.09 17.67
C SER A 57 0.41 12.02 19.06
N ALA A 58 0.94 10.86 19.48
CA ALA A 58 1.66 10.72 20.74
C ALA A 58 2.96 11.52 20.75
N ALA A 59 3.67 11.56 19.62
CA ALA A 59 4.90 12.33 19.49
C ALA A 59 4.67 13.84 19.58
N LEU A 60 3.67 14.34 18.86
CA LEU A 60 3.26 15.75 18.93
C LEU A 60 2.85 16.14 20.37
N ALA A 61 2.11 15.27 21.06
CA ALA A 61 1.71 15.51 22.45
C ALA A 61 2.91 15.59 23.41
N GLY A 62 3.91 14.71 23.28
CA GLY A 62 5.14 14.75 24.09
C GLY A 62 5.96 16.02 23.84
N LEU A 63 6.11 16.43 22.58
CA LEU A 63 6.83 17.66 22.22
C LEU A 63 6.16 18.92 22.78
N SER A 64 4.82 18.99 22.76
CA SER A 64 4.08 20.08 23.42
C SER A 64 4.27 20.09 24.94
N GLY A 65 4.57 18.94 25.55
CA GLY A 65 4.88 18.78 26.97
C GLY A 65 6.32 19.13 27.38
N HIS A 66 7.15 19.65 26.46
CA HIS A 66 8.60 19.90 26.66
C HIS A 66 9.43 18.62 26.92
N GLU A 67 8.95 17.43 26.53
CA GLU A 67 9.80 16.23 26.53
C GLU A 67 10.92 16.35 25.48
N ASP A 68 12.09 15.80 25.81
CA ASP A 68 13.21 15.71 24.88
C ASP A 68 12.80 14.92 23.63
N ILE A 69 13.06 15.50 22.46
CA ILE A 69 12.81 14.92 21.12
C ILE A 69 13.31 13.49 21.05
N ARG A 70 14.43 13.17 21.71
CA ARG A 70 15.03 11.83 21.72
C ARG A 70 14.11 10.78 22.35
N ASN A 71 13.50 11.09 23.50
CA ASN A 71 12.59 10.16 24.19
C ASN A 71 11.32 9.92 23.38
N VAL A 72 10.83 10.98 22.73
CA VAL A 72 9.67 10.91 21.84
C VAL A 72 9.96 10.02 20.63
N LEU A 73 11.13 10.19 20.00
CA LEU A 73 11.54 9.40 18.84
C LEU A 73 11.72 7.92 19.18
N ASP A 74 12.33 7.63 20.34
CA ASP A 74 12.50 6.26 20.83
C ASP A 74 11.15 5.58 21.11
N ALA A 75 10.17 6.31 21.66
CA ALA A 75 8.82 5.78 21.86
C ALA A 75 8.11 5.45 20.53
N VAL A 76 8.34 6.25 19.49
CA VAL A 76 7.82 5.99 18.13
C VAL A 76 8.56 4.83 17.46
N ALA A 77 9.88 4.74 17.62
CA ALA A 77 10.72 3.69 17.07
C ALA A 77 10.37 2.30 17.64
N ARG A 78 10.05 2.22 18.95
CA ARG A 78 9.60 0.98 19.60
C ARG A 78 8.26 0.45 19.10
N ARG A 79 7.45 1.27 18.41
CA ARG A 79 6.19 0.82 17.77
C ARG A 79 6.46 0.15 16.42
N THR A 80 6.95 -1.08 16.46
CA THR A 80 7.42 -1.91 15.32
C THR A 80 6.42 -2.10 14.15
N ARG A 81 5.16 -1.70 14.29
CA ARG A 81 4.10 -1.92 13.28
C ARG A 81 3.78 -0.71 12.40
N ALA A 82 4.33 0.46 12.70
CA ALA A 82 4.10 1.65 11.87
C ALA A 82 5.18 1.74 10.77
N PRO A 83 4.83 2.05 9.52
CA PRO A 83 5.81 2.39 8.47
C PRO A 83 6.71 3.56 8.90
N LEU A 84 6.18 4.45 9.75
CA LEU A 84 6.92 5.53 10.42
C LEU A 84 7.95 5.06 11.46
N ALA A 85 7.85 3.83 11.97
CA ALA A 85 8.77 3.32 12.97
C ALA A 85 10.18 3.13 12.40
N GLY A 86 10.29 2.78 11.11
CA GLY A 86 11.57 2.69 10.41
C GLY A 86 12.23 4.07 10.22
N SER A 87 11.47 5.11 9.86
CA SER A 87 12.02 6.46 9.78
C SER A 87 12.35 7.05 11.15
N ALA A 88 11.56 6.73 12.17
CA ALA A 88 11.78 7.16 13.55
C ALA A 88 12.97 6.43 14.20
N SER A 89 13.17 5.14 13.95
CA SER A 89 14.33 4.38 14.46
C SER A 89 15.63 4.84 13.81
N VAL A 90 15.58 5.17 12.51
CA VAL A 90 16.73 5.76 11.80
C VAL A 90 17.05 7.12 12.40
N ALA A 91 16.06 8.02 12.53
CA ALA A 91 16.26 9.31 13.16
C ALA A 91 16.75 9.19 14.62
N ALA A 92 16.23 8.24 15.39
CA ALA A 92 16.62 7.97 16.78
C ALA A 92 18.05 7.41 16.87
N SER A 93 18.48 6.58 15.92
CA SER A 93 19.85 6.09 15.86
C SER A 93 20.86 7.20 15.56
N PHE A 94 20.52 8.15 14.69
CA PHE A 94 21.35 9.33 14.42
C PHE A 94 21.40 10.29 15.61
N LEU A 95 20.29 10.53 16.29
CA LEU A 95 20.26 11.32 17.54
C LEU A 95 20.94 10.59 18.72
N GLY A 96 20.85 9.27 18.77
CA GLY A 96 21.44 8.43 19.81
C GLY A 96 22.95 8.28 19.68
N ALA A 97 23.45 8.15 18.45
CA ALA A 97 24.87 8.20 18.13
C ALA A 97 25.49 9.58 18.40
N ALA A 98 24.67 10.64 18.43
CA ALA A 98 25.09 12.02 18.71
C ALA A 98 25.30 12.33 20.21
N GLY A 99 25.10 11.35 21.10
CA GLY A 99 25.60 11.37 22.48
C GLY A 99 25.41 12.68 23.24
N GLY A 100 24.18 13.11 23.49
CA GLY A 100 23.82 14.20 24.42
C GLY A 100 24.30 15.62 24.06
N ALA A 101 25.35 15.76 23.26
CA ALA A 101 26.01 17.01 22.89
C ALA A 101 25.77 17.43 21.43
N GLY A 102 25.18 16.56 20.60
CA GLY A 102 24.97 16.83 19.17
C GLY A 102 23.72 17.63 18.79
N MET A 103 22.85 17.98 19.75
CA MET A 103 21.63 18.77 19.48
C MET A 103 21.94 20.27 19.25
N SER A 104 23.11 20.75 19.68
CA SER A 104 23.55 22.13 19.52
C SER A 104 24.16 22.43 18.13
N ASP A 105 24.33 21.42 17.28
CA ASP A 105 24.90 21.56 15.94
C ASP A 105 23.78 21.56 14.87
N PRO A 106 23.42 22.72 14.29
CA PRO A 106 22.33 22.84 13.33
C PRO A 106 22.56 22.08 12.02
N GLU A 107 23.77 21.60 11.72
CA GLU A 107 24.01 20.72 10.58
C GLU A 107 23.56 19.29 10.85
N ARG A 108 23.86 18.75 12.04
CA ARG A 108 23.47 17.38 12.42
C ARG A 108 21.97 17.18 12.55
N GLY A 109 21.25 18.22 13.03
CA GLY A 109 19.79 18.21 13.02
C GLY A 109 19.20 18.13 11.61
N ARG A 110 19.82 18.81 10.63
CA ARG A 110 19.43 18.72 9.21
C ARG A 110 19.70 17.33 8.63
N ASP A 111 20.83 16.72 8.97
CA ASP A 111 21.16 15.37 8.51
C ASP A 111 20.20 14.32 9.06
N ALA A 112 19.79 14.43 10.34
CA ALA A 112 18.79 13.55 10.94
C ALA A 112 17.42 13.65 10.24
N VAL A 113 16.97 14.88 9.93
CA VAL A 113 15.72 15.12 9.17
C VAL A 113 15.84 14.57 7.74
N ARG A 114 17.00 14.72 7.11
CA ARG A 114 17.27 14.20 5.76
C ARG A 114 17.27 12.67 5.74
N ALA A 115 17.89 12.03 6.71
CA ALA A 115 17.88 10.57 6.86
C ALA A 115 16.46 10.04 7.14
N ALA A 116 15.69 10.72 8.01
CA ALA A 116 14.31 10.36 8.29
C ALA A 116 13.40 10.46 7.06
N SER A 117 13.55 11.54 6.27
CA SER A 117 12.78 11.74 5.05
C SER A 117 13.13 10.71 3.97
N LEU A 118 14.43 10.39 3.80
CA LEU A 118 14.86 9.32 2.89
C LEU A 118 14.31 7.95 3.30
N ALA A 119 14.34 7.62 4.59
CA ALA A 119 13.75 6.38 5.11
C ALA A 119 12.22 6.33 4.89
N GLY A 120 11.53 7.46 5.06
CA GLY A 120 10.10 7.60 4.76
C GLY A 120 9.78 7.35 3.28
N VAL A 121 10.57 7.92 2.37
CA VAL A 121 10.43 7.70 0.92
C VAL A 121 10.68 6.23 0.56
N GLN A 122 11.69 5.59 1.15
CA GLN A 122 11.96 4.16 0.92
C GLN A 122 10.83 3.27 1.44
N ALA A 123 10.25 3.58 2.60
CA ALA A 123 9.10 2.86 3.13
C ALA A 123 7.89 2.96 2.18
N MET A 124 7.63 4.14 1.61
CA MET A 124 6.54 4.33 0.63
C MET A 124 6.72 3.49 -0.63
N ARG A 125 7.95 3.35 -1.15
CA ARG A 125 8.23 2.52 -2.34
C ARG A 125 7.86 1.04 -2.13
N GLY A 126 8.05 0.52 -0.90
CA GLY A 126 7.61 -0.83 -0.55
C GLY A 126 6.09 -0.97 -0.55
N LEU A 127 5.38 0.07 -0.11
CA LEU A 127 3.92 0.13 -0.11
C LEU A 127 3.32 0.21 -1.53
N GLU A 128 4.03 0.74 -2.52
CA GLU A 128 3.54 0.86 -3.91
C GLU A 128 3.54 -0.47 -4.67
N ARG A 129 4.26 -1.49 -4.17
CA ARG A 129 4.47 -2.77 -4.86
C ARG A 129 3.14 -3.52 -5.09
N GLY A 130 2.75 -3.71 -6.34
CA GLY A 130 1.49 -4.34 -6.74
C GLY A 130 0.36 -3.36 -7.13
N VAL A 131 0.47 -2.06 -6.82
CA VAL A 131 -0.48 -1.05 -7.34
C VAL A 131 -0.36 -0.92 -8.86
N GLY A 132 0.86 -1.06 -9.39
CA GLY A 132 1.09 -1.07 -10.85
C GLY A 132 0.35 -2.19 -11.58
N VAL A 133 0.19 -3.37 -10.95
CA VAL A 133 -0.57 -4.48 -11.53
C VAL A 133 -2.06 -4.11 -11.58
N LEU A 134 -2.62 -3.52 -10.52
CA LEU A 134 -4.01 -3.03 -10.55
C LEU A 134 -4.23 -1.99 -11.64
N ALA A 135 -3.31 -1.02 -11.75
CA ALA A 135 -3.38 0.04 -12.76
C ALA A 135 -3.34 -0.54 -14.19
N ALA A 136 -2.48 -1.53 -14.43
CA ALA A 136 -2.42 -2.24 -15.70
C ALA A 136 -3.72 -3.03 -15.96
N CYS A 137 -4.24 -3.74 -14.96
CA CYS A 137 -5.49 -4.51 -15.08
C CYS A 137 -6.67 -3.59 -15.41
N SER A 138 -6.82 -2.45 -14.73
CA SER A 138 -7.91 -1.51 -14.98
C SER A 138 -7.83 -0.87 -16.37
N GLY A 139 -6.61 -0.59 -16.85
CA GLY A 139 -6.40 -0.05 -18.19
C GLY A 139 -6.64 -1.09 -19.29
N ALA A 140 -6.21 -2.33 -19.10
CA ALA A 140 -6.27 -3.37 -20.12
C ALA A 140 -7.63 -4.08 -20.22
N ALA A 141 -8.36 -4.23 -19.09
CA ALA A 141 -9.65 -4.91 -19.03
C ALA A 141 -10.69 -4.47 -20.10
N PRO A 142 -10.94 -3.16 -20.33
CA PRO A 142 -11.92 -2.74 -21.34
C PRO A 142 -11.52 -3.14 -22.77
N PHE A 143 -10.22 -3.09 -23.10
CA PHE A 143 -9.74 -3.49 -24.42
C PHE A 143 -9.82 -5.01 -24.63
N ILE A 144 -9.53 -5.79 -23.58
CA ILE A 144 -9.68 -7.26 -23.59
C ILE A 144 -11.15 -7.63 -23.81
N GLY A 145 -12.08 -6.94 -23.13
CA GLY A 145 -13.52 -7.13 -23.33
C GLY A 145 -13.97 -6.77 -24.75
N LEU A 146 -13.54 -5.61 -25.26
CA LEU A 146 -13.84 -5.18 -26.62
C LEU A 146 -13.33 -6.19 -27.66
N PHE A 147 -12.10 -6.69 -27.51
CA PHE A 147 -11.54 -7.73 -28.37
C PHE A 147 -12.43 -8.98 -28.42
N GLY A 148 -12.93 -9.44 -27.28
CA GLY A 148 -13.87 -10.56 -27.22
C GLY A 148 -15.16 -10.30 -27.99
N THR A 149 -15.69 -9.09 -27.93
CA THR A 149 -16.90 -8.73 -28.69
C THR A 149 -16.66 -8.62 -30.19
N VAL A 150 -15.53 -8.05 -30.64
CA VAL A 150 -15.19 -7.91 -32.07
C VAL A 150 -14.96 -9.27 -32.73
N TRP A 151 -14.33 -10.22 -32.03
CA TRP A 151 -14.14 -11.57 -32.55
C TRP A 151 -15.41 -12.43 -32.49
N GLY A 152 -16.32 -12.11 -31.57
CA GLY A 152 -17.54 -12.88 -31.34
C GLY A 152 -18.66 -12.60 -32.34
N VAL A 153 -18.66 -11.40 -32.95
CA VAL A 153 -19.55 -11.00 -34.05
C VAL A 153 -19.05 -11.64 -35.35
#